data_AF-Q7RI43-F1
#
_entry.id   AF-Q7RI43-F1
#
_cell.length_a   1.000
_cell.length_b   1.000
_cell.length_c   1.000
_cell.angle_alpha   90.00
_cell.angle_beta   90.00
_cell.angle_gamma   90.00
#
_symmetry.space_group_name_H-M   'P 1'
#
loop_
_entity.id
_entity.type
_entity.pdbx_description
1 polymer ?
#
loop_
_entity_poly.entity_id
_entity_poly.type
_entity_poly.pdbx_seq_one_letter_code
_entity_poly.pdbx_strand_id
1 'polypeptide(L)'
;MNLYDALGNAAINEQTNEDFQKIILKSESFIDDVLHEHLRERQKKRDEILQDIFDMEILVANLKLLIDMKDQKEIETLTELGCDSYVYADIKLTYWNKEIAKIKAHIQIVINIMNKIIFIFS
;
A
#
# COMPACT_ATOMS: atom_id res chain seq x y z
N MET A 1 -11.84 0.76 35.70
CA MET A 1 -10.84 -0.11 36.35
C MET A 1 -9.89 -0.58 35.27
N ASN A 2 -8.60 -0.31 35.41
CA ASN A 2 -7.55 -0.65 34.45
C ASN A 2 -7.26 -2.17 34.48
N LEU A 3 -6.90 -2.79 33.35
CA LEU A 3 -6.53 -4.21 33.24
C LEU A 3 -5.44 -4.60 34.26
N TYR A 4 -4.47 -3.72 34.48
CA TYR A 4 -3.40 -3.93 35.47
C TYR A 4 -3.92 -3.92 36.91
N ASP A 5 -4.89 -3.06 37.23
CA ASP A 5 -5.52 -3.02 38.56
C ASP A 5 -6.39 -4.27 38.81
N ALA A 6 -7.03 -4.79 37.76
CA ALA A 6 -7.83 -6.01 37.83
C ALA A 6 -6.96 -7.26 37.99
N LEU A 7 -5.84 -7.36 37.26
CA LEU A 7 -4.85 -8.43 37.38
C LEU A 7 -4.17 -8.42 38.76
N GLY A 8 -3.81 -7.25 39.27
CA GLY A 8 -3.20 -7.10 40.59
C GLY A 8 -4.13 -7.52 41.72
N ASN A 9 -5.41 -7.17 41.66
CA ASN A 9 -6.39 -7.58 42.68
C ASN A 9 -6.73 -9.08 42.63
N ALA A 10 -6.72 -9.70 41.44
CA ALA A 10 -6.91 -11.14 41.31
C ALA A 10 -5.71 -11.92 41.87
N ALA A 11 -4.47 -11.40 41.72
CA ALA A 11 -3.18 -11.98 42.17
C ALA A 11 -3.08 -12.23 43.68
N ILE A 12 -3.81 -11.44 44.46
CA ILE A 12 -3.59 -11.30 45.90
C ILE A 12 -4.61 -12.12 46.72
N ASN A 13 -5.71 -12.61 46.12
CA ASN A 13 -6.72 -13.40 46.81
C ASN A 13 -6.57 -14.91 46.50
N GLU A 14 -6.68 -15.78 47.51
CA GLU A 14 -6.63 -17.24 47.35
C GLU A 14 -7.98 -17.86 46.93
N GLN A 15 -9.07 -17.07 46.95
CA GLN A 15 -10.42 -17.48 46.54
C GLN A 15 -10.70 -17.30 45.03
N THR A 16 -9.75 -16.76 44.24
CA THR A 16 -9.99 -16.08 42.95
C THR A 16 -9.38 -16.75 41.72
N ASN A 17 -9.24 -18.08 41.72
CA ASN A 17 -8.71 -18.81 40.54
C ASN A 17 -9.64 -18.66 39.31
N GLU A 18 -10.97 -18.67 39.52
CA GLU A 18 -11.95 -18.45 38.44
C GLU A 18 -11.94 -17.01 37.89
N ASP A 19 -11.72 -16.01 38.76
CA ASP A 19 -11.69 -14.60 38.34
C ASP A 19 -10.42 -14.28 37.55
N PHE A 20 -9.29 -14.90 37.92
CA PHE A 20 -8.08 -14.87 37.10
C PHE A 20 -8.27 -15.51 35.73
N GLN A 21 -8.86 -16.71 35.70
CA GLN A 21 -9.13 -17.40 34.44
C GLN A 21 -10.02 -16.56 33.52
N LYS A 22 -11.04 -15.89 34.06
CA LYS A 22 -11.88 -14.96 33.28
C LYS A 22 -11.10 -13.80 32.70
N ILE A 23 -10.17 -13.21 33.46
CA ILE A 23 -9.34 -12.10 32.96
C ILE A 23 -8.39 -12.59 31.87
N ILE A 24 -7.76 -13.77 32.05
CA ILE A 24 -6.87 -14.38 31.07
C ILE A 24 -7.65 -14.65 29.77
N LEU A 25 -8.79 -15.34 29.85
CA LEU A 25 -9.64 -15.64 28.69
C LEU A 25 -10.11 -14.37 27.97
N LYS A 26 -10.44 -13.31 28.72
CA LYS A 26 -10.82 -12.02 28.15
C LYS A 26 -9.66 -11.32 27.45
N SER A 27 -8.43 -11.44 27.99
CA SER A 27 -7.24 -10.89 27.35
C SER A 27 -6.83 -11.68 26.11
N GLU A 28 -6.93 -13.01 26.14
CA GLU A 28 -6.71 -13.88 24.97
C GLU A 28 -7.72 -13.58 23.86
N SER A 29 -9.01 -13.52 24.18
CA SER A 29 -10.05 -13.13 23.20
C SER A 29 -9.79 -11.72 22.65
N PHE A 30 -9.36 -10.75 23.46
CA PHE A 30 -9.00 -9.43 22.92
C PHE A 30 -7.80 -9.47 21.97
N ILE A 31 -6.79 -10.29 22.26
CA ILE A 31 -5.60 -10.45 21.41
C ILE A 31 -6.00 -11.11 20.08
N ASP A 32 -6.75 -12.22 20.13
CA ASP A 32 -7.17 -12.97 18.95
C ASP A 32 -8.23 -12.26 18.13
N ASP A 33 -9.30 -11.77 18.75
CA ASP A 33 -10.46 -11.24 18.02
C ASP A 33 -10.21 -9.81 17.52
N VAL A 34 -9.39 -9.03 18.23
CA VAL A 34 -9.22 -7.59 17.94
C VAL A 34 -7.82 -7.30 17.40
N LEU A 35 -6.76 -7.71 18.09
CA LEU A 35 -5.40 -7.34 17.67
C LEU A 35 -4.95 -8.11 16.43
N HIS A 36 -5.20 -9.42 16.37
CA HIS A 36 -4.84 -10.22 15.21
C HIS A 36 -5.63 -9.82 13.95
N GLU A 37 -6.93 -9.56 14.07
CA GLU A 37 -7.74 -9.08 12.94
C GLU A 37 -7.27 -7.71 12.44
N HIS A 38 -7.01 -6.75 13.35
CA HIS A 38 -6.46 -5.45 12.96
C HIS A 38 -5.08 -5.55 12.30
N LEU A 39 -4.23 -6.47 12.78
CA LEU A 39 -2.93 -6.73 12.19
C LEU A 39 -3.07 -7.31 10.78
N ARG A 40 -3.99 -8.26 10.58
CA ARG A 40 -4.30 -8.84 9.26
C ARG A 40 -4.79 -7.79 8.28
N GLU A 41 -5.73 -6.93 8.68
CA GLU A 41 -6.24 -5.85 7.83
C GLU A 41 -5.14 -4.83 7.48
N ARG A 42 -4.24 -4.52 8.42
CA ARG A 42 -3.08 -3.67 8.14
C ARG A 42 -2.09 -4.31 7.18
N GLN A 43 -1.84 -5.61 7.31
CA GLN A 43 -0.96 -6.34 6.39
C GLN A 43 -1.55 -6.37 4.99
N LYS A 44 -2.85 -6.62 4.85
CA LYS A 44 -3.55 -6.59 3.56
C LYS A 44 -3.41 -5.23 2.88
N LYS A 45 -3.66 -4.14 3.61
CA LYS A 45 -3.48 -2.77 3.09
C LYS A 45 -2.05 -2.48 2.69
N ARG A 46 -1.06 -2.96 3.46
CA ARG A 46 0.36 -2.84 3.11
C ARG A 46 0.64 -3.53 1.77
N ASP A 47 0.11 -4.74 1.58
CA ASP A 47 0.36 -5.53 0.38
C ASP A 47 -0.32 -4.90 -0.85
N GLU A 48 -1.52 -4.35 -0.71
CA GLU A 48 -2.18 -3.54 -1.74
C GLU A 48 -1.33 -2.32 -2.13
N ILE A 49 -0.83 -1.56 -1.15
CA ILE A 49 0.05 -0.40 -1.41
C ILE A 49 1.36 -0.83 -2.10
N LEU A 50 1.94 -1.96 -1.69
CA LEU A 50 3.16 -2.48 -2.33
C LEU A 50 2.92 -2.85 -3.79
N GLN A 51 1.79 -3.48 -4.09
CA GLN A 51 1.41 -3.80 -5.47
C GLN A 51 1.27 -2.52 -6.31
N ASP A 52 0.56 -1.51 -5.80
CA ASP A 52 0.42 -0.22 -6.48
C ASP A 52 1.78 0.45 -6.74
N ILE A 53 2.72 0.36 -5.79
CA ILE A 53 4.08 0.88 -5.96
C ILE A 53 4.81 0.13 -7.08
N PHE A 54 4.75 -1.21 -7.10
CA PHE A 54 5.37 -2.00 -8.17
C PHE A 54 4.80 -1.66 -9.55
N ASP A 55 3.48 -1.53 -9.67
CA ASP A 55 2.83 -1.16 -10.92
C ASP A 55 3.27 0.25 -11.38
N MET A 56 3.41 1.19 -10.45
CA MET A 56 3.97 2.51 -10.73
C MET A 56 5.44 2.46 -11.17
N GLU A 57 6.27 1.61 -10.56
CA GLU A 57 7.68 1.45 -10.94
C GLU A 57 7.81 0.93 -12.38
N ILE A 58 7.00 -0.07 -12.76
CA ILE A 58 6.93 -0.58 -14.14
C ILE A 58 6.52 0.53 -15.10
N LEU A 59 5.49 1.31 -14.75
CA LEU A 59 5.06 2.46 -15.56
C LEU A 59 6.18 3.49 -15.73
N VAL A 60 6.88 3.85 -14.65
CA VAL A 60 8.01 4.81 -14.70
C VAL A 60 9.14 4.29 -15.58
N ALA A 61 9.46 2.99 -15.50
CA ALA A 61 10.47 2.38 -16.36
C ALA A 61 10.07 2.45 -17.85
N ASN A 62 8.82 2.10 -18.18
CA ASN A 62 8.29 2.18 -19.53
C ASN A 62 8.27 3.63 -20.06
N LEU A 63 7.92 4.60 -19.22
CA LEU A 63 7.94 6.02 -19.57
C LEU A 63 9.35 6.52 -19.87
N LYS A 64 10.38 6.06 -19.14
CA LYS A 64 11.78 6.39 -19.44
C LYS A 64 12.19 5.87 -20.81
N LEU A 65 11.86 4.62 -21.13
CA LEU A 65 12.13 4.04 -22.45
C LEU A 65 11.48 4.86 -23.57
N LEU A 66 10.22 5.27 -23.41
CA LEU A 66 9.53 6.12 -24.38
C LEU A 66 10.18 7.50 -24.54
N ILE A 67 10.70 8.09 -23.47
CA ILE A 67 11.44 9.36 -23.52
C ILE A 67 12.77 9.20 -24.26
N ASP A 68 13.48 8.09 -24.04
CA ASP A 68 14.73 7.82 -24.74
C ASP A 68 14.49 7.61 -26.25
N MET A 69 13.31 7.13 -26.62
CA MET A 69 12.88 6.94 -28.02
C MET A 69 12.23 8.19 -28.64
N LYS A 70 12.26 9.37 -27.97
CA LYS A 70 11.56 10.60 -28.38
C LYS A 70 11.82 11.09 -29.80
N ASP A 71 12.97 10.76 -30.37
CA ASP A 71 13.39 11.22 -31.70
C ASP A 71 12.82 10.34 -32.82
N GLN A 72 12.20 9.21 -32.46
CA GLN A 72 11.48 8.35 -33.39
C GLN A 72 10.08 8.91 -33.66
N LYS A 73 9.56 8.68 -34.87
CA LYS A 73 8.21 9.13 -35.24
C LYS A 73 7.15 8.13 -34.80
N GLU A 74 7.48 6.85 -34.88
CA GLU A 74 6.63 5.70 -34.55
C GLU A 74 7.50 4.64 -33.87
N ILE A 75 6.94 3.95 -32.88
CA ILE A 75 7.57 2.82 -32.18
C ILE A 75 6.71 1.58 -32.42
N GLU A 76 7.29 0.54 -33.00
CA GLU A 76 6.65 -0.78 -33.09
C GLU A 76 6.77 -1.47 -31.72
N THR A 77 5.65 -1.94 -31.17
CA THR A 77 5.61 -2.68 -29.92
C THR A 77 4.79 -3.94 -30.06
N LEU A 78 5.13 -4.96 -29.27
CA LEU A 78 4.32 -6.15 -29.10
C LEU A 78 3.47 -5.96 -27.82
N THR A 79 2.16 -5.82 -27.99
CA THR A 79 1.20 -5.57 -26.90
C THR A 79 0.50 -6.86 -26.51
N GLU A 80 0.47 -7.16 -25.22
CA GLU A 80 -0.30 -8.29 -24.68
C GLU A 80 -1.81 -7.99 -24.70
N LEU A 81 -2.60 -8.95 -25.18
CA LEU A 81 -4.06 -8.90 -25.21
C LEU A 81 -4.71 -9.81 -24.14
N GLY A 82 -3.88 -10.52 -23.36
CA GLY A 82 -4.27 -11.52 -22.35
C GLY A 82 -4.19 -12.95 -22.88
N CYS A 83 -4.28 -13.94 -21.98
CA CYS A 83 -4.17 -15.37 -22.30
C CYS A 83 -2.94 -15.71 -23.16
N ASP A 84 -1.77 -15.16 -22.79
CA ASP A 84 -0.51 -15.31 -23.53
C ASP A 84 -0.60 -14.94 -25.02
N SER A 85 -1.56 -14.08 -25.39
CA SER A 85 -1.77 -13.61 -26.77
C SER A 85 -1.21 -12.20 -26.94
N TYR A 86 -0.53 -11.98 -28.07
CA TYR A 86 0.19 -10.73 -28.35
C TYR A 86 -0.11 -10.20 -29.75
N VAL A 87 -0.10 -8.88 -29.92
CA VAL A 87 -0.32 -8.20 -31.21
C VAL A 87 0.73 -7.11 -31.45
N TYR A 88 1.17 -6.97 -32.69
CA TYR A 88 2.01 -5.85 -33.10
C TYR A 88 1.18 -4.57 -33.19
N ALA A 89 1.70 -3.48 -32.63
CA ALA A 89 1.07 -2.17 -32.62
C ALA A 89 2.09 -1.05 -32.81
N ASP A 90 1.69 -0.01 -33.53
CA ASP A 90 2.51 1.19 -33.74
C ASP A 90 2.09 2.31 -32.80
N ILE A 91 3.03 2.78 -31.99
CA ILE A 91 2.82 3.90 -31.08
C ILE A 91 3.26 5.19 -31.75
N LYS A 92 2.32 6.13 -31.93
CA LYS A 92 2.61 7.50 -32.37
C LYS A 92 3.05 8.37 -31.19
N LEU A 93 4.35 8.64 -31.11
CA LEU A 93 4.98 9.37 -30.00
C LEU A 93 4.45 10.81 -29.82
N THR A 94 3.99 11.46 -30.89
CA THR A 94 3.42 12.83 -30.82
C THR A 94 2.18 12.93 -29.93
N TYR A 95 1.35 11.89 -29.90
CA TYR A 95 0.18 11.81 -29.02
C TYR A 95 0.60 11.62 -27.56
N TRP A 96 1.57 10.73 -27.33
CA TRP A 96 2.06 10.38 -26.00
C TRP A 96 2.83 11.50 -25.33
N ASN A 97 3.60 12.31 -26.06
CA ASN A 97 4.31 13.46 -25.50
C ASN A 97 3.38 14.42 -24.72
N LYS A 98 2.15 14.60 -25.19
CA LYS A 98 1.14 15.45 -24.52
C LYS A 98 0.61 14.81 -23.24
N GLU A 99 0.33 13.50 -23.26
CA GLU A 99 -0.14 12.78 -22.07
C GLU A 99 0.96 12.61 -21.02
N ILE A 100 2.20 12.32 -21.44
CA ILE A 100 3.39 12.27 -20.57
C ILE A 100 3.60 13.61 -19.85
N ALA A 101 3.44 14.73 -20.55
CA ALA A 101 3.55 16.06 -19.95
C ALA A 101 2.49 16.30 -18.85
N LYS A 102 1.24 15.87 -19.06
CA LYS A 102 0.17 15.96 -18.04
C LYS A 102 0.47 15.08 -16.83
N ILE A 103 0.92 13.84 -17.05
CA ILE A 103 1.29 12.90 -15.98
C ILE A 103 2.42 13.48 -15.13
N LYS A 104 3.48 14.02 -15.77
CA LYS A 104 4.57 14.72 -15.05
C LYS A 104 4.06 15.87 -14.18
N ALA A 105 3.14 16.68 -14.69
CA ALA A 105 2.56 17.79 -13.93
C ALA A 105 1.76 17.30 -12.69
N HIS A 106 0.95 16.23 -12.85
CA HIS A 106 0.23 15.64 -11.73
C HIS A 106 1.16 15.07 -10.67
N ILE A 107 2.20 14.32 -11.05
CA ILE A 107 3.20 13.78 -10.13
C ILE A 107 3.86 14.91 -9.33
N GLN A 108 4.23 16.01 -9.99
CA GLN A 108 4.84 17.15 -9.31
C GLN A 108 3.91 17.79 -8.26
N ILE A 109 2.61 17.88 -8.57
CA ILE A 109 1.59 18.38 -7.62
C ILE A 109 1.52 17.46 -6.40
N VAL A 110 1.45 16.14 -6.60
CA VAL A 110 1.37 15.16 -5.51
C VAL A 110 2.61 15.23 -4.62
N ILE A 111 3.81 15.26 -5.21
CA ILE A 111 5.08 15.42 -4.45
C ILE A 111 5.06 16.70 -3.62
N ASN A 112 4.63 17.82 -4.20
CA ASN A 112 4.57 19.10 -3.48
C ASN A 112 3.59 19.05 -2.30
N ILE A 113 2.45 18.36 -2.44
CA ILE A 113 1.48 18.16 -1.36
C ILE A 113 2.07 17.27 -0.27
N MET A 114 2.69 16.14 -0.64
CA MET A 114 3.34 15.23 0.33
C MET A 114 4.42 15.95 1.13
N ASN A 115 5.28 16.73 0.48
CA ASN A 115 6.31 17.52 1.17
C ASN A 115 5.71 18.55 2.14
N LYS A 116 4.60 19.21 1.77
CA LYS A 116 3.89 20.12 2.68
C LYS A 116 3.29 19.40 3.89
N ILE A 117 2.71 18.22 3.68
CA ILE A 117 2.17 17.39 4.76
C ILE A 117 3.30 17.00 5.71
N ILE A 118 4.41 16.47 5.20
CA ILE A 118 5.57 16.10 6.01
C ILE A 118 6.06 17.29 6.83
N PHE A 119 6.20 18.47 6.23
CA PHE A 119 6.61 19.70 6.92
C PHE A 119 5.66 20.13 8.06
N ILE A 120 4.36 19.87 7.95
CA ILE A 120 3.38 20.19 9.00
C ILE A 120 3.49 19.23 10.19
N PHE A 121 3.92 17.98 9.94
CA PHE A 121 4.02 16.92 10.95
C PHE A 121 5.44 16.72 11.51
N SER A 122 6.43 17.46 11.00
CA SER A 122 7.83 17.51 11.47
C SER A 122 8.09 18.75 12.31
#